data_AF-A0A2P2DYZ5-F1
#
_entry.id   AF-A0A2P2DYZ5-F1
#
_cell.length_a   1.000
_cell.length_b   1.000
_cell.length_c   1.000
_cell.angle_alpha   90.00
_cell.angle_beta   90.00
_cell.angle_gamma   90.00
#
_symmetry.space_group_name_H-M   'P 1'
#
loop_
_entity.id
_entity.type
_entity.pdbx_description
1 polymer ?
#
loop_
_entity_poly.entity_id
_entity_poly.type
_entity_poly.pdbx_seq_one_letter_code
_entity_poly.pdbx_strand_id
1 'polypeptide(L)'
;MSLRKHFLISLAFLFLSSQLQNCIIGPGAFGASKPNFEEKLISGKGKDKILLIPIEGVISDESREATLFGGGRESLVATVKESLKFAERDKQIKGIILKINSPGGTVTASDIIYEEIDRFRKKTGIPVFSIFMDTAASGAYYIAMATDFLGAHPTTVTGSVGVIMQNVNVKEGLDKLGIKDQSYTSGPNKALGSPLIETSPEQKRILQSIVDNLFDRFFKVVKKGRPNVPESRLKEICDGRIFTAEQAKKEGMVDAIGYFDDFVLQMTLHPKYQGDRTDSPRIIIYQRGSTRLENVYMANEPNNNPSTLTSIEGWISPKSSARFFYLWDI
;
A
#
# COMPACT_ATOMS: atom_id res chain seq x y z
N MET A 1 -1.12 35.29 34.94
CA MET A 1 -2.53 34.97 34.59
C MET A 1 -2.88 35.22 33.11
N SER A 2 -1.91 35.38 32.18
CA SER A 2 -2.23 35.77 30.78
C SER A 2 -1.99 34.68 29.71
N LEU A 3 -1.12 33.68 29.92
CA LEU A 3 -0.89 32.63 28.90
C LEU A 3 -2.05 31.60 28.79
N ARG A 4 -2.64 31.20 29.91
CA ARG A 4 -3.75 30.22 29.94
C ARG A 4 -5.00 30.71 29.20
N LYS A 5 -5.31 32.01 29.27
CA LYS A 5 -6.46 32.60 28.57
C LYS A 5 -6.27 32.63 27.06
N HIS A 6 -5.07 32.96 26.58
CA HIS A 6 -4.79 32.99 25.14
C HIS A 6 -4.82 31.58 24.53
N PHE A 7 -4.28 30.57 25.23
CA PHE A 7 -4.33 29.19 24.77
C PHE A 7 -5.77 28.64 24.69
N LEU A 8 -6.61 28.92 25.69
CA LEU A 8 -8.02 28.51 25.70
C LEU A 8 -8.86 29.21 24.62
N ILE A 9 -8.58 30.48 24.32
CA ILE A 9 -9.25 31.23 23.25
C ILE A 9 -8.85 30.71 21.87
N SER A 10 -7.57 30.39 21.64
CA SER A 10 -7.12 29.78 20.39
C SER A 10 -7.69 28.38 20.19
N LEU A 11 -7.78 27.57 21.25
CA LEU A 11 -8.37 26.23 21.18
C LEU A 11 -9.89 26.28 20.92
N ALA A 12 -10.59 27.25 21.51
CA ALA A 12 -12.01 27.48 21.24
C ALA A 12 -12.28 27.96 19.81
N PHE A 13 -11.40 28.80 19.24
CA PHE A 13 -11.50 29.23 17.84
C PHE A 13 -11.25 28.07 16.86
N LEU A 14 -10.27 27.20 17.14
CA LEU A 14 -10.03 25.98 16.37
C LEU A 14 -11.23 25.04 16.43
N PHE A 15 -11.84 24.84 17.61
CA PHE A 15 -13.01 23.99 17.79
C PHE A 15 -14.29 24.55 17.14
N LEU A 16 -14.47 25.87 17.13
CA LEU A 16 -15.63 26.51 16.48
C LEU A 16 -15.50 26.47 14.95
N SER A 17 -14.27 26.57 14.43
CA SER A 17 -14.00 26.46 12.99
C SER A 17 -14.22 25.05 12.44
N SER A 18 -14.01 24.00 13.26
CA SER A 18 -14.25 22.61 12.87
C SER A 18 -15.73 22.20 12.89
N GLN A 19 -16.60 22.95 13.58
CA GLN A 19 -18.04 22.65 13.65
C GLN A 19 -18.85 23.33 12.54
N LEU A 20 -18.32 24.37 11.90
CA LEU A 20 -19.00 25.11 10.82
C LEU A 20 -18.85 24.46 9.42
N GLN A 21 -18.04 23.42 9.28
CA GLN A 21 -17.84 22.72 7.99
C GLN A 21 -18.96 21.74 7.62
N ASN A 22 -19.89 21.43 8.54
CA ASN A 22 -20.93 20.41 8.34
C ASN A 22 -22.33 20.94 7.95
N CYS A 23 -22.49 22.23 7.67
CA CYS A 23 -23.80 22.84 7.40
C CYS A 23 -23.94 23.48 6.01
N ILE A 24 -23.31 22.92 4.97
CA ILE A 24 -23.64 23.27 3.58
C ILE A 24 -24.23 22.04 2.89
N ILE A 25 -25.55 21.90 2.98
CA ILE A 25 -26.32 20.97 2.15
C ILE A 25 -26.41 21.61 0.76
N GLY A 26 -25.44 21.28 -0.11
CA GLY A 26 -25.47 21.67 -1.52
C GLY A 26 -26.47 20.82 -2.32
N PRO A 27 -27.12 21.37 -3.35
CA PRO A 27 -27.97 20.60 -4.25
C PRO A 27 -27.09 19.76 -5.18
N GLY A 28 -26.80 18.51 -4.80
CA GLY A 28 -25.87 17.66 -5.54
C GLY A 28 -25.97 16.17 -5.22
N ALA A 29 -27.18 15.68 -4.97
CA ALA A 29 -27.47 14.25 -4.81
C ALA A 29 -28.17 13.66 -6.06
N PHE A 30 -27.78 14.09 -7.26
CA PHE A 30 -28.15 13.42 -8.51
C PHE A 30 -26.97 12.60 -8.99
N GLY A 31 -27.19 11.29 -9.12
CA GLY A 31 -26.16 10.28 -9.27
C GLY A 31 -25.20 10.53 -10.43
N ALA A 32 -23.95 10.87 -10.09
CA ALA A 32 -22.83 10.61 -10.97
C ALA A 32 -22.55 9.10 -10.90
N SER A 33 -22.85 8.37 -11.97
CA SER A 33 -22.33 7.02 -12.16
C SER A 33 -20.80 7.09 -12.10
N LYS A 34 -20.16 6.22 -11.32
CA LYS A 34 -18.69 6.11 -11.33
C LYS A 34 -18.26 5.88 -12.79
N PRO A 35 -17.38 6.70 -13.38
CA PRO A 35 -16.96 6.52 -14.77
C PRO A 35 -16.35 5.13 -14.93
N ASN A 36 -16.75 4.38 -15.96
CA ASN A 36 -16.25 3.03 -16.21
C ASN A 36 -14.72 3.03 -16.40
N PHE A 37 -14.08 1.89 -16.09
CA PHE A 37 -12.68 1.69 -16.42
C PHE A 37 -12.50 1.77 -17.95
N GLU A 38 -11.60 2.64 -18.39
CA GLU A 38 -11.20 2.77 -19.79
C GLU A 38 -9.82 2.13 -20.00
N GLU A 39 -9.68 1.35 -21.08
CA GLU A 39 -8.39 0.88 -21.55
C GLU A 39 -7.63 2.03 -22.20
N LYS A 40 -6.43 2.33 -21.70
CA LYS A 40 -5.53 3.31 -22.31
C LYS A 40 -4.26 2.65 -22.76
N LEU A 41 -3.91 2.89 -24.03
CA LEU A 41 -2.63 2.51 -24.60
C LEU A 41 -1.54 3.45 -24.10
N ILE A 42 -0.46 2.88 -23.58
CA ILE A 42 0.75 3.61 -23.20
C ILE A 42 1.78 3.51 -24.32
N SER A 43 2.05 2.29 -24.80
CA SER A 43 3.05 2.04 -25.84
C SER A 43 2.79 0.72 -26.57
N GLY A 44 3.54 0.47 -27.66
CA GLY A 44 3.41 -0.74 -28.47
C GLY A 44 2.33 -0.63 -29.56
N LYS A 45 2.33 -1.61 -30.48
CA LYS A 45 1.43 -1.63 -31.65
C LYS A 45 0.83 -3.00 -31.93
N GLY A 46 1.29 -4.05 -31.25
CA GLY A 46 0.91 -5.42 -31.52
C GLY A 46 -0.50 -5.80 -31.05
N LYS A 47 -0.94 -7.00 -31.43
CA LYS A 47 -2.27 -7.50 -31.06
C LYS A 47 -2.39 -7.79 -29.56
N ASP A 48 -1.33 -8.38 -28.99
CA ASP A 48 -1.27 -8.83 -27.61
C ASP A 48 -1.06 -7.65 -26.66
N LYS A 49 -1.51 -7.81 -25.43
CA LYS A 49 -1.49 -6.78 -24.39
C LYS A 49 -0.73 -7.26 -23.17
N ILE A 50 0.00 -6.34 -22.56
CA ILE A 50 0.50 -6.47 -21.19
C ILE A 50 -0.18 -5.39 -20.36
N LEU A 51 -0.86 -5.81 -19.30
CA LEU A 51 -1.52 -4.88 -18.38
C LEU A 51 -0.53 -4.35 -17.36
N LEU A 52 -0.41 -3.03 -17.28
CA LEU A 52 0.31 -2.33 -16.23
C LEU A 52 -0.67 -1.96 -15.10
N ILE A 53 -0.41 -2.45 -13.88
CA ILE A 53 -1.15 -2.09 -12.67
C ILE A 53 -0.21 -1.30 -11.75
N PRO A 54 -0.42 0.01 -11.56
CA PRO A 54 0.37 0.80 -10.63
C PRO A 54 0.02 0.46 -9.18
N ILE A 55 1.04 0.26 -8.35
CA ILE A 55 0.93 0.12 -6.89
C ILE A 55 1.73 1.27 -6.28
N GLU A 56 1.06 2.36 -5.93
CA GLU A 56 1.72 3.60 -5.55
C GLU A 56 1.28 4.12 -4.19
N GLY A 57 2.25 4.59 -3.41
CA GLY A 57 2.00 5.12 -2.07
C GLY A 57 1.62 4.04 -1.05
N VAL A 58 0.94 4.46 0.02
CA VAL A 58 0.58 3.55 1.12
C VAL A 58 -0.53 2.59 0.69
N ILE A 59 -0.31 1.29 0.88
CA ILE A 59 -1.29 0.24 0.60
C ILE A 59 -2.38 0.26 1.69
N SER A 60 -3.58 0.66 1.33
CA SER A 60 -4.74 0.64 2.23
C SER A 60 -6.03 0.33 1.47
N ASP A 61 -7.07 -0.08 2.20
CA ASP A 61 -8.43 -0.23 1.68
C ASP A 61 -9.29 1.03 1.92
N GLU A 62 -8.68 2.12 2.38
CA GLU A 62 -9.40 3.35 2.63
C GLU A 62 -9.71 4.05 1.30
N SER A 63 -11.00 4.21 1.00
CA SER A 63 -11.45 5.14 -0.03
C SER A 63 -11.75 6.49 0.61
N ARG A 64 -11.40 7.58 -0.08
CA ARG A 64 -11.90 8.91 0.25
C ARG A 64 -13.00 9.25 -0.74
N GLU A 65 -14.19 9.58 -0.25
CA GLU A 65 -15.24 10.14 -1.09
C GLU A 65 -14.78 11.47 -1.69
N ALA A 66 -15.17 11.71 -2.94
CA ALA A 66 -14.88 12.97 -3.60
C ALA A 66 -15.62 14.10 -2.88
N THR A 67 -14.89 15.13 -2.47
CA THR A 67 -15.52 16.34 -1.90
C THR A 67 -16.02 17.25 -3.01
N LEU A 68 -16.78 18.28 -2.65
CA LEU A 68 -17.28 19.30 -3.58
C LEU A 68 -16.15 20.06 -4.32
N PHE A 69 -14.92 19.98 -3.81
CA PHE A 69 -13.70 20.52 -4.41
C PHE A 69 -12.80 19.45 -5.05
N GLY A 70 -13.34 18.26 -5.31
CA GLY A 70 -12.63 17.12 -5.92
C GLY A 70 -11.86 16.27 -4.91
N GLY A 71 -11.10 15.29 -5.42
CA GLY A 71 -10.07 14.56 -4.67
C GLY A 71 -10.47 13.22 -4.03
N GLY A 72 -11.49 12.52 -4.56
CA GLY A 72 -11.77 11.16 -4.11
C GLY A 72 -10.58 10.22 -4.38
N ARG A 73 -10.21 9.39 -3.41
CA ARG A 73 -9.21 8.32 -3.57
C ARG A 73 -9.94 6.99 -3.68
N GLU A 74 -9.70 6.24 -4.75
CA GLU A 74 -10.16 4.86 -4.86
C GLU A 74 -9.30 3.97 -3.96
N SER A 75 -9.89 2.91 -3.41
CA SER A 75 -9.15 1.93 -2.63
C SER A 75 -8.21 1.18 -3.58
N LEU A 76 -6.92 1.10 -3.24
CA LEU A 76 -5.95 0.34 -4.05
C LEU A 76 -6.35 -1.14 -4.17
N VAL A 77 -6.94 -1.69 -3.10
CA VAL A 77 -7.47 -3.05 -3.10
C VAL A 77 -8.58 -3.20 -4.15
N ALA A 78 -9.48 -2.22 -4.25
CA ALA A 78 -10.55 -2.21 -5.25
C ALA A 78 -9.98 -2.08 -6.67
N THR A 79 -9.05 -1.14 -6.91
CA THR A 79 -8.41 -0.96 -8.23
C THR A 79 -7.75 -2.24 -8.70
N VAL A 80 -6.93 -2.89 -7.87
CA VAL A 80 -6.22 -4.13 -8.26
C VAL A 80 -7.22 -5.23 -8.57
N LYS A 81 -8.21 -5.44 -7.70
CA LYS A 81 -9.23 -6.48 -7.87
C LYS A 81 -10.03 -6.30 -9.16
N GLU A 82 -10.45 -5.07 -9.45
CA GLU A 82 -11.21 -4.76 -10.66
C GLU A 82 -10.33 -4.90 -11.91
N SER A 83 -9.10 -4.41 -11.87
CA SER A 83 -8.13 -4.54 -12.97
C SER A 83 -7.87 -6.00 -13.34
N LEU A 84 -7.66 -6.86 -12.33
CA LEU A 84 -7.49 -8.31 -12.53
C LEU A 84 -8.77 -8.93 -13.12
N LYS A 85 -9.96 -8.55 -12.63
CA LYS A 85 -11.24 -9.05 -13.16
C LYS A 85 -11.49 -8.65 -14.62
N PHE A 86 -11.06 -7.45 -15.05
CA PHE A 86 -11.09 -7.06 -16.46
C PHE A 86 -10.06 -7.86 -17.27
N ALA A 87 -8.84 -8.02 -16.76
CA ALA A 87 -7.79 -8.80 -17.39
C ALA A 87 -8.22 -10.26 -17.62
N GLU A 88 -8.93 -10.89 -16.68
CA GLU A 88 -9.43 -12.26 -16.82
C GLU A 88 -10.36 -12.45 -18.03
N ARG A 89 -11.04 -11.39 -18.48
CA ARG A 89 -12.03 -11.43 -19.56
C ARG A 89 -11.43 -11.05 -20.91
N ASP A 90 -10.27 -10.40 -20.92
CA ASP A 90 -9.60 -9.96 -22.13
C ASP A 90 -8.58 -11.00 -22.60
N LYS A 91 -8.94 -11.72 -23.67
CA LYS A 91 -8.10 -12.76 -24.28
C LYS A 91 -6.79 -12.22 -24.88
N GLN A 92 -6.69 -10.91 -25.09
CA GLN A 92 -5.47 -10.27 -25.58
C GLN A 92 -4.45 -10.03 -24.46
N ILE A 93 -4.84 -10.10 -23.18
CA ILE A 93 -3.90 -9.96 -22.06
C ILE A 93 -3.05 -11.23 -21.95
N LYS A 94 -1.74 -11.07 -22.19
CA LYS A 94 -0.75 -12.16 -22.17
C LYS A 94 0.24 -12.06 -21.01
N GLY A 95 0.24 -10.94 -20.29
CA GLY A 95 1.05 -10.71 -19.10
C GLY A 95 0.52 -9.54 -18.28
N ILE A 96 0.88 -9.52 -17.00
CA ILE A 96 0.60 -8.40 -16.09
C ILE A 96 1.91 -7.92 -15.47
N ILE A 97 2.09 -6.61 -15.39
CA ILE A 97 3.18 -5.96 -14.68
C ILE A 97 2.59 -5.13 -13.54
N LEU A 98 3.02 -5.41 -12.31
CA LEU A 98 2.81 -4.56 -11.15
C LEU A 98 3.96 -3.56 -11.08
N LYS A 99 3.70 -2.29 -11.41
CA LYS A 99 4.68 -1.19 -11.24
C LYS A 99 4.58 -0.70 -9.79
N ILE A 100 5.55 -1.07 -8.96
CA ILE A 100 5.50 -0.86 -7.52
C ILE A 100 6.39 0.32 -7.14
N ASN A 101 5.77 1.36 -6.58
CA ASN A 101 6.44 2.44 -5.88
C ASN A 101 5.74 2.71 -4.54
N SER A 102 6.02 1.87 -3.54
CA SER A 102 5.29 1.84 -2.27
C SER A 102 6.19 1.48 -1.09
N PRO A 103 6.08 2.20 0.04
CA PRO A 103 6.73 1.83 1.30
C PRO A 103 6.00 0.70 2.04
N GLY A 104 4.88 0.20 1.51
CA GLY A 104 4.01 -0.77 2.15
C GLY A 104 2.70 -0.14 2.63
N GLY A 105 2.08 -0.71 3.66
CA GLY A 105 0.82 -0.21 4.22
C GLY A 105 0.18 -1.16 5.22
N THR A 106 -1.14 -1.21 5.27
CA THR A 106 -1.84 -2.04 6.25
C THR A 106 -1.68 -3.52 5.92
N VAL A 107 -1.58 -4.34 6.97
CA VAL A 107 -1.37 -5.80 6.83
C VAL A 107 -2.49 -6.44 6.02
N THR A 108 -3.75 -6.13 6.32
CA THR A 108 -4.91 -6.73 5.67
C THR A 108 -5.03 -6.34 4.19
N ALA A 109 -4.80 -5.07 3.84
CA ALA A 109 -4.88 -4.66 2.44
C ALA A 109 -3.79 -5.34 1.59
N SER A 110 -2.58 -5.46 2.14
CA SER A 110 -1.47 -6.19 1.50
C SER A 110 -1.83 -7.67 1.31
N ASP A 111 -2.43 -8.31 2.32
CA ASP A 111 -2.83 -9.72 2.26
C ASP A 111 -3.93 -9.99 1.23
N ILE A 112 -4.94 -9.11 1.15
CA ILE A 112 -6.01 -9.22 0.14
C ILE A 112 -5.42 -9.10 -1.27
N ILE A 113 -4.57 -8.12 -1.52
CA ILE A 113 -3.94 -7.93 -2.84
C ILE A 113 -3.09 -9.16 -3.21
N TYR A 114 -2.29 -9.67 -2.27
CA TYR A 114 -1.51 -10.90 -2.47
C TYR A 114 -2.40 -12.08 -2.89
N GLU A 115 -3.53 -12.31 -2.20
CA GLU A 115 -4.45 -13.41 -2.50
C GLU A 115 -5.16 -13.24 -3.85
N GLU A 116 -5.56 -12.01 -4.21
CA GLU A 116 -6.20 -11.74 -5.52
C GLU A 116 -5.22 -11.97 -6.68
N ILE A 117 -3.95 -11.57 -6.54
CA ILE A 117 -2.89 -11.83 -7.54
C ILE A 117 -2.60 -13.34 -7.64
N ASP A 118 -2.41 -14.03 -6.51
CA ASP A 118 -2.09 -15.48 -6.51
C ASP A 118 -3.24 -16.29 -7.13
N ARG A 119 -4.49 -15.92 -6.81
CA ARG A 119 -5.69 -16.53 -7.40
C ARG A 119 -5.77 -16.28 -8.90
N PHE A 120 -5.60 -15.04 -9.34
CA PHE A 120 -5.61 -14.68 -10.76
C PHE A 120 -4.58 -15.53 -11.54
N ARG A 121 -3.34 -15.56 -11.05
CA ARG A 121 -2.24 -16.30 -11.67
C ARG A 121 -2.54 -17.80 -11.77
N LYS A 122 -3.01 -18.41 -10.68
CA LYS A 122 -3.37 -19.84 -10.64
C LYS A 122 -4.53 -20.17 -11.59
N LYS A 123 -5.52 -19.29 -11.70
CA LYS A 123 -6.72 -19.49 -12.51
C LYS A 123 -6.45 -19.32 -14.00
N THR A 124 -5.67 -18.30 -14.38
CA THR A 124 -5.48 -17.91 -15.79
C THR A 124 -4.20 -18.48 -16.40
N GLY A 125 -3.19 -18.77 -15.58
CA GLY A 125 -1.84 -19.11 -16.04
C GLY A 125 -1.08 -17.92 -16.65
N ILE A 126 -1.66 -16.72 -16.68
CA ILE A 126 -1.02 -15.51 -17.21
C ILE A 126 0.13 -15.12 -16.25
N PRO A 127 1.36 -14.89 -16.76
CA PRO A 127 2.47 -14.47 -15.92
C PRO A 127 2.25 -13.07 -15.35
N VAL A 128 2.59 -12.91 -14.07
CA VAL A 128 2.56 -11.62 -13.37
C VAL A 128 3.98 -11.28 -12.94
N PHE A 129 4.48 -10.10 -13.30
CA PHE A 129 5.79 -9.60 -12.88
C PHE A 129 5.60 -8.41 -11.94
N SER A 130 6.41 -8.32 -10.89
CA SER A 130 6.58 -7.10 -10.10
C SER A 130 7.82 -6.35 -10.57
N ILE A 131 7.69 -5.06 -10.83
CA ILE A 131 8.81 -4.17 -11.14
C ILE A 131 8.89 -3.11 -10.04
N PHE A 132 10.00 -3.09 -9.32
CA PHE A 132 10.23 -2.15 -8.25
C PHE A 132 10.84 -0.87 -8.81
N MET A 133 10.20 0.26 -8.51
CA MET A 133 10.65 1.60 -8.87
C MET A 133 11.54 2.15 -7.74
N ASP A 134 11.27 3.34 -7.20
CA ASP A 134 12.09 3.91 -6.12
C ASP A 134 12.03 3.06 -4.85
N THR A 135 10.81 2.68 -4.43
CA THR A 135 10.60 1.91 -3.20
C THR A 135 9.66 0.73 -3.43
N ALA A 136 10.01 -0.44 -2.90
CA ALA A 136 9.13 -1.59 -2.80
C ALA A 136 9.39 -2.30 -1.47
N ALA A 137 8.92 -1.70 -0.37
CA ALA A 137 9.25 -2.13 0.98
C ALA A 137 8.01 -2.72 1.70
N SER A 138 8.27 -3.62 2.64
CA SER A 138 7.29 -4.16 3.57
C SER A 138 6.03 -4.71 2.88
N GLY A 139 4.85 -4.09 3.02
CA GLY A 139 3.62 -4.57 2.39
C GLY A 139 3.71 -4.65 0.86
N ALA A 140 4.52 -3.81 0.23
CA ALA A 140 4.78 -3.85 -1.19
C ALA A 140 5.63 -5.07 -1.58
N TYR A 141 6.63 -5.42 -0.76
CA TYR A 141 7.40 -6.65 -0.94
C TYR A 141 6.53 -7.90 -0.66
N TYR A 142 5.60 -7.82 0.30
CA TYR A 142 4.62 -8.88 0.59
C TYR A 142 3.79 -9.21 -0.65
N ILE A 143 3.16 -8.23 -1.29
CA ILE A 143 2.32 -8.47 -2.48
C ILE A 143 3.15 -9.02 -3.65
N ALA A 144 4.41 -8.60 -3.77
CA ALA A 144 5.29 -9.02 -4.86
C ALA A 144 5.58 -10.53 -4.80
N MET A 145 5.54 -11.16 -3.62
CA MET A 145 5.68 -12.61 -3.47
C MET A 145 4.56 -13.42 -4.13
N ALA A 146 3.45 -12.79 -4.54
CA ALA A 146 2.39 -13.43 -5.33
C ALA A 146 2.71 -13.49 -6.83
N THR A 147 3.82 -12.89 -7.29
CA THR A 147 4.17 -12.78 -8.72
C THR A 147 5.17 -13.85 -9.15
N ASP A 148 5.35 -14.04 -10.45
CA ASP A 148 6.26 -15.01 -11.05
C ASP A 148 7.71 -14.51 -11.11
N PHE A 149 7.91 -13.20 -11.03
CA PHE A 149 9.21 -12.56 -11.21
C PHE A 149 9.23 -11.18 -10.54
N LEU A 150 10.32 -10.84 -9.86
CA LEU A 150 10.58 -9.50 -9.31
C LEU A 150 11.80 -8.89 -9.99
N GLY A 151 11.57 -7.85 -10.78
CA GLY A 151 12.58 -6.93 -11.27
C GLY A 151 12.72 -5.73 -10.34
N ALA A 152 13.94 -5.22 -10.19
CA ALA A 152 14.19 -3.97 -9.47
C ALA A 152 14.98 -2.98 -10.32
N HIS A 153 14.66 -1.70 -10.20
CA HIS A 153 15.49 -0.63 -10.73
C HIS A 153 16.85 -0.62 -9.99
N PRO A 154 17.97 -0.22 -10.63
CA PRO A 154 19.28 -0.16 -9.94
C PRO A 154 19.28 0.69 -8.66
N THR A 155 18.39 1.68 -8.59
CA THR A 155 18.24 2.61 -7.46
C THR A 155 17.16 2.21 -6.46
N THR A 156 16.50 1.08 -6.64
CA THR A 156 15.42 0.62 -5.75
C THR A 156 15.90 0.42 -4.33
N VAL A 157 15.07 0.84 -3.37
CA VAL A 157 15.09 0.41 -1.97
C VAL A 157 13.96 -0.59 -1.73
N THR A 158 14.29 -1.77 -1.19
CA THR A 158 13.34 -2.85 -0.90
C THR A 158 13.64 -3.52 0.44
N GLY A 159 12.98 -4.63 0.75
CA GLY A 159 13.06 -5.31 2.04
C GLY A 159 12.03 -4.79 3.02
N SER A 160 12.46 -4.41 4.22
CA SER A 160 11.58 -4.05 5.34
C SER A 160 10.56 -5.15 5.67
N VAL A 161 11.00 -6.40 5.59
CA VAL A 161 10.18 -7.56 5.98
C VAL A 161 10.05 -7.55 7.49
N GLY A 162 8.91 -7.08 7.96
CA GLY A 162 8.66 -6.81 9.38
C GLY A 162 7.25 -6.29 9.58
N VAL A 163 6.83 -6.23 10.85
CA VAL A 163 5.51 -5.73 11.25
C VAL A 163 5.70 -4.72 12.36
N ILE A 164 5.03 -3.59 12.22
CA ILE A 164 4.99 -2.58 13.27
C ILE A 164 3.56 -2.36 13.74
N MET A 165 3.43 -2.08 15.02
CA MET A 165 2.27 -1.43 15.60
C MET A 165 2.78 -0.17 16.28
N GLN A 166 2.43 0.98 15.72
CA GLN A 166 2.81 2.27 16.29
C GLN A 166 1.80 2.66 17.37
N ASN A 167 2.32 3.12 18.51
CA ASN A 167 1.52 3.70 19.58
C ASN A 167 2.33 4.80 20.27
N VAL A 168 1.69 5.90 20.63
CA VAL A 168 2.30 7.03 21.33
C VAL A 168 1.62 7.19 22.68
N ASN A 169 2.39 7.30 23.76
CA ASN A 169 1.84 7.61 25.07
C ASN A 169 1.95 9.11 25.35
N VAL A 170 0.82 9.77 25.62
CA VAL A 170 0.75 11.21 25.94
C VAL A 170 0.28 11.49 27.37
N LYS A 171 0.14 10.43 28.19
CA LYS A 171 -0.43 10.50 29.54
C LYS A 171 0.27 11.54 30.42
N GLU A 172 1.61 11.47 30.51
CA GLU A 172 2.39 12.39 31.35
C GLU A 172 2.26 13.85 30.92
N GLY A 173 2.15 14.09 29.60
CA GLY A 173 1.95 15.43 29.05
C GLY A 173 0.60 16.01 29.44
N LEU A 174 -0.47 15.22 29.29
CA LEU A 174 -1.82 15.61 29.69
C LEU A 174 -1.94 15.79 31.21
N ASP A 175 -1.29 14.93 31.99
CA ASP A 175 -1.24 15.04 33.45
C ASP A 175 -0.65 16.40 33.90
N LYS A 176 0.40 16.89 33.23
CA LYS A 176 0.99 18.22 33.49
C LYS A 176 0.08 19.38 33.11
N LEU A 177 -0.79 19.18 32.12
CA LEU A 177 -1.81 20.17 31.72
C LEU A 177 -3.04 20.15 32.65
N GLY A 178 -3.13 19.17 33.55
CA GLY A 178 -4.29 18.96 34.42
C GLY A 178 -5.46 18.26 33.73
N ILE A 179 -5.22 17.64 32.57
CA ILE A 179 -6.21 16.84 31.84
C ILE A 179 -6.09 15.39 32.32
N LYS A 180 -7.21 14.79 32.73
CA LYS A 180 -7.26 13.42 33.25
C LYS A 180 -8.16 12.57 32.38
N ASP A 181 -7.70 11.36 32.07
CA ASP A 181 -8.56 10.33 31.49
C ASP A 181 -9.57 9.86 32.54
N GLN A 182 -10.85 9.81 32.16
CA GLN A 182 -11.97 9.33 32.98
C GLN A 182 -12.72 8.21 32.26
N SER A 183 -12.03 7.46 31.39
CA SER A 183 -12.61 6.36 30.65
C SER A 183 -13.02 5.21 31.57
N TYR A 184 -14.25 4.74 31.43
CA TYR A 184 -14.75 3.54 32.10
C TYR A 184 -14.84 2.41 31.08
N THR A 185 -14.22 1.27 31.39
CA THR A 185 -14.15 0.13 30.46
C THR A 185 -14.80 -1.11 31.03
N SER A 186 -15.36 -1.95 30.15
CA SER A 186 -15.97 -3.23 30.53
C SER A 186 -14.96 -4.32 30.94
N GLY A 187 -13.65 -4.11 30.78
CA GLY A 187 -12.62 -5.07 31.17
C GLY A 187 -11.20 -4.49 31.09
N PRO A 188 -10.21 -5.14 31.75
CA PRO A 188 -8.88 -4.58 31.98
C PRO A 188 -8.06 -4.33 30.70
N ASN A 189 -8.33 -5.07 29.62
CA ASN A 189 -7.62 -4.96 28.35
C ASN A 189 -8.43 -4.21 27.27
N LYS A 190 -9.56 -3.58 27.61
CA LYS A 190 -10.44 -2.93 26.64
C LYS A 190 -9.89 -1.61 26.09
N ALA A 191 -9.05 -0.93 26.88
CA ALA A 191 -8.33 0.29 26.48
C ALA A 191 -6.86 0.01 26.09
N LEU A 192 -6.54 -1.25 25.78
CA LEU A 192 -5.21 -1.64 25.31
C LEU A 192 -4.89 -0.91 23.99
N GLY A 193 -3.71 -0.30 23.94
CA GLY A 193 -3.32 0.59 22.83
C GLY A 193 -3.79 2.05 23.00
N SER A 194 -4.43 2.40 24.11
CA SER A 194 -4.78 3.81 24.40
C SER A 194 -3.52 4.67 24.58
N PRO A 195 -3.46 5.87 23.98
CA PRO A 195 -2.36 6.81 24.19
C PRO A 195 -2.43 7.48 25.57
N LEU A 196 -3.55 7.32 26.29
CA LEU A 196 -3.82 7.96 27.58
C LEU A 196 -3.42 7.10 28.78
N ILE A 197 -3.11 5.83 28.56
CA ILE A 197 -2.84 4.84 29.61
C ILE A 197 -1.46 4.24 29.40
N GLU A 198 -0.70 4.09 30.47
CA GLU A 198 0.57 3.39 30.43
C GLU A 198 0.33 1.89 30.18
N THR A 199 1.05 1.33 29.20
CA THR A 199 0.85 -0.06 28.79
C THR A 199 1.47 -1.00 29.82
N SER A 200 0.67 -1.91 30.40
CA SER A 200 1.17 -2.88 31.38
C SER A 200 2.07 -3.96 30.73
N PRO A 201 2.91 -4.68 31.51
CA PRO A 201 3.69 -5.80 30.97
C PRO A 201 2.84 -6.93 30.36
N GLU A 202 1.60 -7.11 30.83
CA GLU A 202 0.65 -8.05 30.23
C GLU A 202 0.16 -7.54 28.87
N GLN A 203 -0.29 -6.29 28.81
CA GLN A 203 -0.78 -5.67 27.57
C GLN A 203 0.31 -5.61 26.50
N LYS A 204 1.55 -5.33 26.90
CA LYS A 204 2.72 -5.39 26.01
C LYS A 204 2.91 -6.79 25.42
N ARG A 205 2.81 -7.85 26.24
CA ARG A 205 2.89 -9.23 25.75
C ARG A 205 1.75 -9.59 24.79
N ILE A 206 0.54 -9.11 25.06
CA ILE A 206 -0.61 -9.31 24.17
C ILE A 206 -0.37 -8.64 22.80
N LEU A 207 0.08 -7.39 22.80
CA LEU A 207 0.36 -6.66 21.55
C LEU A 207 1.53 -7.26 20.77
N GLN A 208 2.60 -7.62 21.48
CA GLN A 208 3.76 -8.26 20.86
C GLN A 208 3.38 -9.61 20.22
N SER A 209 2.55 -10.43 20.88
CA SER A 209 2.15 -11.71 20.29
C SER A 209 1.32 -11.53 19.01
N ILE A 210 0.56 -10.44 18.88
CA ILE A 210 -0.14 -10.13 17.62
C ILE A 210 0.88 -9.74 16.54
N VAL A 211 1.85 -8.87 16.87
CA VAL A 211 2.93 -8.50 15.95
C VAL A 211 3.71 -9.73 15.47
N ASP A 212 4.08 -10.62 16.39
CA ASP A 212 4.83 -11.84 16.09
C ASP A 212 4.03 -12.78 15.17
N ASN A 213 2.74 -12.98 15.45
CA ASN A 213 1.87 -13.81 14.61
C ASN A 213 1.71 -13.25 13.18
N LEU A 214 1.61 -11.93 13.04
CA LEU A 214 1.54 -11.28 11.73
C LEU A 214 2.90 -11.36 11.00
N PHE A 215 4.00 -11.23 11.73
CA PHE A 215 5.34 -11.44 11.17
C PHE A 215 5.54 -12.87 10.66
N ASP A 216 5.10 -13.88 11.43
CA ASP A 216 5.17 -15.28 11.01
C ASP A 216 4.42 -15.53 9.69
N ARG A 217 3.29 -14.84 9.48
CA ARG A 217 2.57 -14.89 8.20
C ARG A 217 3.40 -14.28 7.08
N PHE A 218 3.95 -13.08 7.28
CA PHE A 218 4.82 -12.43 6.30
C PHE A 218 6.04 -13.31 5.97
N PHE A 219 6.72 -13.84 6.99
CA PHE A 219 7.86 -14.73 6.80
C PHE A 219 7.50 -15.96 5.96
N LYS A 220 6.33 -16.59 6.20
CA LYS A 220 5.85 -17.72 5.39
C LYS A 220 5.61 -17.33 3.93
N VAL A 221 5.07 -16.15 3.68
CA VAL A 221 4.86 -15.62 2.31
C VAL A 221 6.20 -15.38 1.61
N VAL A 222 7.17 -14.77 2.28
CA VAL A 222 8.52 -14.56 1.73
C VAL A 222 9.22 -15.89 1.46
N LYS A 223 9.19 -16.83 2.41
CA LYS A 223 9.76 -18.17 2.24
C LYS A 223 9.17 -18.90 1.03
N LYS A 224 7.86 -18.80 0.82
CA LYS A 224 7.17 -19.39 -0.33
C LYS A 224 7.56 -18.70 -1.64
N GLY A 225 7.67 -17.36 -1.64
CA GLY A 225 8.05 -16.58 -2.82
C GLY A 225 9.53 -16.67 -3.18
N ARG A 226 10.40 -16.97 -2.21
CA ARG A 226 11.85 -17.10 -2.33
C ARG A 226 12.34 -18.52 -1.98
N PRO A 227 11.89 -19.56 -2.71
CA PRO A 227 12.22 -20.95 -2.38
C PRO A 227 13.71 -21.28 -2.51
N ASN A 228 14.46 -20.49 -3.29
CA ASN A 228 15.89 -20.68 -3.52
C ASN A 228 16.77 -20.07 -2.41
N VAL A 229 16.18 -19.31 -1.46
CA VAL A 229 16.91 -18.75 -0.32
C VAL A 229 16.71 -19.67 0.89
N PRO A 230 17.79 -20.18 1.50
CA PRO A 230 17.67 -21.05 2.68
C PRO A 230 16.89 -20.36 3.81
N GLU A 231 16.04 -21.12 4.51
CA GLU A 231 15.23 -20.55 5.61
C GLU A 231 16.09 -19.93 6.72
N SER A 232 17.24 -20.53 7.04
CA SER A 232 18.20 -19.95 7.99
C SER A 232 18.64 -18.56 7.56
N ARG A 233 18.95 -18.39 6.27
CA ARG A 233 19.35 -17.09 5.72
C ARG A 233 18.19 -16.11 5.73
N LEU A 234 16.98 -16.54 5.36
CA LEU A 234 15.78 -15.70 5.46
C LEU A 234 15.55 -15.20 6.88
N LYS A 235 15.72 -16.04 7.90
CA LYS A 235 15.58 -15.63 9.32
C LYS A 235 16.59 -14.56 9.72
N GLU A 236 17.79 -14.56 9.15
CA GLU A 236 18.81 -13.55 9.42
C GLU A 236 18.51 -12.20 8.74
N ILE A 237 17.98 -12.23 7.51
CA ILE A 237 17.80 -11.02 6.70
C ILE A 237 16.40 -10.41 6.78
N CYS A 238 15.40 -11.17 7.25
CA CYS A 238 14.03 -10.69 7.47
C CYS A 238 13.85 -10.14 8.89
N ASP A 239 14.71 -9.21 9.30
CA ASP A 239 14.68 -8.57 10.63
C ASP A 239 14.13 -7.13 10.58
N GLY A 240 13.51 -6.75 9.47
CA GLY A 240 12.98 -5.40 9.23
C GLY A 240 13.93 -4.44 8.53
N ARG A 241 15.18 -4.82 8.24
CA ARG A 241 16.11 -3.95 7.49
C ARG A 241 15.72 -3.77 6.03
N ILE A 242 16.23 -2.69 5.42
CA ILE A 242 16.12 -2.43 3.98
C ILE A 242 17.36 -2.85 3.21
N PHE A 243 17.20 -3.00 1.90
CA PHE A 243 18.23 -3.38 0.95
C PHE A 243 18.19 -2.46 -0.28
N THR A 244 19.37 -2.11 -0.78
CA THR A 244 19.52 -1.64 -2.17
C THR A 244 19.22 -2.79 -3.15
N ALA A 245 18.94 -2.47 -4.41
CA ALA A 245 18.70 -3.47 -5.46
C ALA A 245 19.83 -4.51 -5.55
N GLU A 246 21.09 -4.07 -5.53
CA GLU A 246 22.27 -4.94 -5.58
C GLU A 246 22.35 -5.90 -4.39
N GLN A 247 22.11 -5.38 -3.17
CA GLN A 247 22.08 -6.24 -1.98
C GLN A 247 20.92 -7.23 -2.04
N ALA A 248 19.72 -6.77 -2.42
CA ALA A 248 18.55 -7.62 -2.56
C ALA A 248 18.78 -8.73 -3.59
N LYS A 249 19.44 -8.42 -4.72
CA LYS A 249 19.76 -9.39 -5.76
C LYS A 249 20.76 -10.42 -5.25
N LYS A 250 21.79 -9.98 -4.53
CA LYS A 250 22.80 -10.86 -3.91
C LYS A 250 22.18 -11.83 -2.89
N GLU A 251 21.21 -11.37 -2.11
CA GLU A 251 20.48 -12.20 -1.13
C GLU A 251 19.37 -13.06 -1.75
N GLY A 252 19.13 -12.96 -3.06
CA GLY A 252 18.05 -13.67 -3.75
C GLY A 252 16.65 -13.12 -3.45
N MET A 253 16.54 -11.88 -2.98
CA MET A 253 15.28 -11.18 -2.71
C MET A 253 14.66 -10.55 -3.96
N VAL A 254 15.44 -10.34 -5.03
CA VAL A 254 14.95 -9.95 -6.37
C VAL A 254 15.57 -10.82 -7.46
N ASP A 255 14.86 -10.98 -8.56
CA ASP A 255 15.21 -11.91 -9.64
C ASP A 255 16.09 -11.25 -10.70
N ALA A 256 15.99 -9.95 -10.92
CA ALA A 256 16.96 -9.20 -11.72
C ALA A 256 16.95 -7.71 -11.40
N ILE A 257 18.02 -7.04 -11.84
CA ILE A 257 18.16 -5.58 -11.81
C ILE A 257 18.14 -5.08 -13.26
N GLY A 258 17.36 -4.03 -13.53
CA GLY A 258 17.18 -3.51 -14.87
C GLY A 258 16.10 -2.44 -14.93
N TYR A 259 15.74 -2.06 -16.15
CA TYR A 259 14.73 -1.04 -16.44
C TYR A 259 13.44 -1.67 -16.96
N PHE A 260 12.38 -0.87 -17.05
CA PHE A 260 11.06 -1.35 -17.44
C PHE A 260 11.06 -2.14 -18.76
N ASP A 261 11.75 -1.64 -19.78
CA ASP A 261 11.81 -2.28 -21.09
C ASP A 261 12.54 -3.64 -21.05
N ASP A 262 13.56 -3.78 -20.20
CA ASP A 262 14.24 -5.06 -19.96
C ASP A 262 13.26 -6.11 -19.41
N PHE A 263 12.40 -5.69 -18.48
CA PHE A 263 11.41 -6.57 -17.86
C PHE A 263 10.23 -6.89 -18.78
N VAL A 264 9.84 -5.96 -19.67
CA VAL A 264 8.87 -6.24 -20.73
C VAL A 264 9.43 -7.30 -21.68
N LEU A 265 10.70 -7.19 -22.09
CA LEU A 265 11.35 -8.22 -22.89
C LEU A 265 11.42 -9.56 -22.15
N GLN A 266 11.79 -9.56 -20.86
CA GLN A 266 11.80 -10.78 -20.06
C GLN A 266 10.40 -11.41 -19.93
N MET A 267 9.35 -10.59 -19.82
CA MET A 267 7.96 -11.06 -19.81
C MET A 267 7.61 -11.81 -21.11
N THR A 268 7.95 -11.27 -22.28
CA THR A 268 7.62 -11.92 -23.56
C THR A 268 8.40 -13.23 -23.77
N LEU A 269 9.58 -13.34 -23.17
CA LEU A 269 10.40 -14.56 -23.17
C LEU A 269 9.97 -15.58 -22.11
N HIS A 270 9.14 -15.19 -21.14
CA HIS A 270 8.73 -16.05 -20.04
C HIS A 270 7.98 -17.30 -20.54
N PRO A 271 8.21 -18.51 -19.98
CA PRO A 271 7.57 -19.74 -20.46
C PRO A 271 6.03 -19.73 -20.42
N LYS A 272 5.43 -18.98 -19.48
CA LYS A 272 3.98 -18.83 -19.36
C LYS A 272 3.37 -17.79 -20.31
N TYR A 273 4.19 -16.99 -21.00
CA TYR A 273 3.71 -15.96 -21.92
C TYR A 273 3.15 -16.61 -23.19
N GLN A 274 1.84 -16.51 -23.40
CA GLN A 274 1.11 -17.10 -24.52
C GLN A 274 0.73 -16.06 -25.60
N GLY A 275 1.65 -15.15 -25.88
CA GLY A 275 1.54 -14.14 -26.94
C GLY A 275 2.54 -14.36 -28.08
N ASP A 276 2.41 -13.55 -29.12
CA ASP A 276 3.37 -13.46 -30.21
C ASP A 276 4.68 -12.84 -29.70
N ARG A 277 5.80 -13.53 -29.90
CA ARG A 277 7.13 -13.09 -29.45
C ARG A 277 7.86 -12.25 -30.49
N THR A 278 7.32 -12.15 -31.70
CA THR A 278 7.92 -11.40 -32.82
C THR A 278 7.38 -9.98 -32.93
N ASP A 279 6.27 -9.71 -32.24
CA ASP A 279 5.59 -8.42 -32.23
C ASP A 279 5.80 -7.69 -30.89
N SER A 280 5.68 -6.37 -30.91
CA SER A 280 5.78 -5.55 -29.70
C SER A 280 4.41 -5.46 -29.02
N PRO A 281 4.19 -6.12 -27.87
CA PRO A 281 2.89 -6.10 -27.21
C PRO A 281 2.50 -4.68 -26.81
N ARG A 282 1.20 -4.40 -26.84
CA ARG A 282 0.66 -3.14 -26.34
C ARG A 282 0.73 -3.12 -24.82
N ILE A 283 1.38 -2.11 -24.27
CA ILE A 283 1.33 -1.84 -22.83
C ILE A 283 0.10 -0.99 -22.57
N ILE A 284 -0.82 -1.51 -21.78
CA ILE A 284 -2.09 -0.83 -21.45
C ILE A 284 -2.24 -0.65 -19.95
N ILE A 285 -3.13 0.26 -19.56
CA ILE A 285 -3.62 0.41 -18.20
C ILE A 285 -5.15 0.55 -18.24
N TYR A 286 -5.81 0.02 -17.22
CA TYR A 286 -7.21 0.35 -16.95
C TYR A 286 -7.25 1.53 -15.99
N GLN A 287 -7.84 2.65 -16.42
CA GLN A 287 -7.96 3.84 -15.57
C GLN A 287 -9.36 4.45 -15.70
N ARG A 288 -9.87 5.04 -14.62
CA ARG A 288 -11.09 5.85 -14.64
C ARG A 288 -10.72 7.32 -14.95
N GLY A 289 -11.36 7.92 -15.97
CA GLY A 289 -11.18 9.34 -16.32
C GLY A 289 -10.32 9.60 -17.58
N SER A 290 -10.30 10.85 -18.06
CA SER A 290 -9.88 11.21 -19.43
C SER A 290 -8.39 11.55 -19.63
N THR A 291 -7.53 11.35 -18.63
CA THR A 291 -6.10 11.74 -18.73
C THR A 291 -5.38 11.00 -19.85
N ARG A 292 -4.77 11.72 -20.80
CA ARG A 292 -3.91 11.12 -21.82
C ARG A 292 -2.59 10.68 -21.19
N LEU A 293 -2.19 9.44 -21.42
CA LEU A 293 -0.90 8.90 -20.96
C LEU A 293 0.07 8.89 -22.14
N GLU A 294 1.22 9.56 -22.00
CA GLU A 294 2.25 9.59 -23.04
C GLU A 294 3.37 8.58 -22.80
N ASN A 295 3.55 8.14 -21.55
CA ASN A 295 4.56 7.15 -21.17
C ASN A 295 4.20 6.43 -19.86
N VAL A 296 4.94 5.37 -19.53
CA VAL A 296 4.72 4.51 -18.35
C VAL A 296 4.95 5.22 -17.01
N TYR A 297 5.68 6.33 -16.99
CA TYR A 297 5.92 7.12 -15.79
C TYR A 297 4.74 8.04 -15.45
N MET A 298 3.84 8.29 -16.42
CA MET A 298 2.58 9.01 -16.20
C MET A 298 1.44 8.09 -15.75
N ALA A 299 1.62 6.76 -15.88
CA ALA A 299 0.66 5.75 -15.44
C ALA A 299 0.71 5.59 -13.91
N ASN A 300 0.34 6.66 -13.22
CA ASN A 300 0.19 6.73 -11.78
C ASN A 300 -1.31 6.77 -11.48
N GLU A 301 -1.74 6.19 -10.35
CA GLU A 301 -3.06 6.51 -9.80
C GLU A 301 -3.13 8.03 -9.59
N PRO A 302 -4.26 8.73 -9.84
CA PRO A 302 -4.35 10.18 -9.73
C PRO A 302 -3.76 10.66 -8.40
N ASN A 303 -2.59 11.30 -8.51
CA ASN A 303 -1.72 11.55 -7.39
C ASN A 303 -2.29 12.69 -6.54
N ASN A 304 -2.83 12.35 -5.36
CA ASN A 304 -3.08 13.31 -4.30
C ASN A 304 -2.05 13.06 -3.20
N ASN A 305 -0.84 13.60 -3.38
CA ASN A 305 0.18 13.65 -2.33
C ASN A 305 -0.44 14.10 -1.01
N PRO A 306 -0.41 13.31 0.08
CA PRO A 306 -0.45 13.89 1.39
C PRO A 306 0.89 14.61 1.59
N SER A 307 0.87 15.92 1.77
CA SER A 307 2.05 16.62 2.30
C SER A 307 2.45 15.95 3.63
N THR A 308 3.73 15.87 3.93
CA THR A 308 4.30 15.27 5.15
C THR A 308 3.67 15.77 6.47
N LEU A 309 2.96 16.91 6.44
CA LEU A 309 2.16 17.42 7.55
C LEU A 309 0.86 16.64 7.80
N THR A 310 0.23 16.09 6.76
CA THR A 310 -1.00 15.29 6.88
C THR A 310 -0.76 13.89 7.45
N SER A 311 0.47 13.37 7.39
CA SER A 311 0.87 12.13 8.08
C SER A 311 0.74 12.32 9.59
N ILE A 312 1.26 13.43 10.12
CA ILE A 312 1.21 13.76 11.55
C ILE A 312 -0.24 14.01 12.00
N GLU A 313 -1.07 14.70 11.19
CA GLU A 313 -2.50 14.89 11.50
C GLU A 313 -3.28 13.57 11.54
N GLY A 314 -2.95 12.60 10.68
CA GLY A 314 -3.52 11.25 10.73
C GLY A 314 -3.15 10.50 12.02
N TRP A 315 -1.96 10.76 12.57
CA TRP A 315 -1.46 10.12 13.79
C TRP A 315 -2.10 10.68 15.07
N ILE A 316 -2.49 11.96 15.05
CA ILE A 316 -3.13 12.64 16.19
C ILE A 316 -4.66 12.69 16.03
N SER A 317 -5.18 12.22 14.89
CA SER A 317 -6.62 12.16 14.65
C SER A 317 -7.31 11.22 15.67
N PRO A 318 -8.44 11.61 16.26
CA PRO A 318 -9.22 10.76 17.18
C PRO A 318 -9.81 9.50 16.52
N LYS A 319 -9.59 9.30 15.21
CA LYS A 319 -9.86 8.04 14.49
C LYS A 319 -8.67 7.08 14.42
N SER A 320 -7.54 7.39 15.06
CA SER A 320 -6.36 6.51 15.13
C SER A 320 -6.63 5.29 16.02
N SER A 321 -7.27 4.28 15.46
CA SER A 321 -7.29 2.94 16.06
C SER A 321 -5.88 2.34 16.01
N ALA A 322 -5.53 1.50 16.98
CA ALA A 322 -4.34 0.67 16.90
C ALA A 322 -4.39 -0.16 15.61
N ARG A 323 -3.44 0.08 14.70
CA ARG A 323 -3.35 -0.59 13.40
C ARG A 323 -2.00 -1.26 13.26
N PHE A 324 -2.00 -2.40 12.57
CA PHE A 324 -0.79 -3.15 12.23
C PHE A 324 -0.41 -2.86 10.79
N PHE A 325 0.87 -2.60 10.59
CA PHE A 325 1.41 -2.21 9.30
C PHE A 325 2.58 -3.10 8.90
N TYR A 326 2.61 -3.38 7.61
CA TYR A 326 3.83 -3.69 6.88
C TYR A 326 4.28 -2.38 6.21
N LEU A 327 4.96 -1.48 6.93
CA LEU A 327 5.31 -0.15 6.43
C LEU A 327 6.75 0.23 6.79
N TRP A 328 7.47 0.83 5.84
CA TRP A 328 8.82 1.35 6.03
C TRP A 328 8.89 2.87 6.24
N ASP A 329 7.97 3.62 5.63
CA ASP A 329 7.93 5.10 5.72
C ASP A 329 7.37 5.49 7.09
N ILE A 330 8.27 5.89 8.00
CA ILE A 330 7.99 6.32 9.38
C ILE A 330 8.61 7.70 9.58
#